data_AF-A0A429MKF8-F1
#
_entry.id   AF-A0A429MKF8-F1
#
_cell.length_a   1.000
_cell.length_b   1.000
_cell.length_c   1.000
_cell.angle_alpha   90.00
_cell.angle_beta   90.00
_cell.angle_gamma   90.00
#
_symmetry.space_group_name_H-M   'P 1'
#
loop_
_entity.id
_entity.type
_entity.pdbx_description
1 polymer ?
#
loop_
_entity_poly.entity_id
_entity_poly.type
_entity_poly.pdbx_seq_one_letter_code
_entity_poly.pdbx_strand_id
1 'polypeptide(L)'
;LAVFALFDAVGGGGIFGQILSIATCLLLITYLVTSQDGGTHVLCFLDTLSEKDTPIRTRLLWCVFVTAISLGLLYVGGLKAIQAAVTLFGFPIIVLLTIMAVALMKAFRQEDIANINVVPKHLKIEPEA
;
A
#
# COMPACT_ATOMS: atom_id res chain seq x y z
N LEU A 1 -13.68 16.88 -10.80
CA LEU A 1 -14.59 17.51 -11.77
C LEU A 1 -14.13 17.35 -13.21
N ALA A 2 -12.83 17.53 -13.53
CA ALA A 2 -12.32 17.38 -14.90
C ALA A 2 -12.65 16.02 -15.57
N VAL A 3 -12.54 14.91 -14.84
CA VAL A 3 -12.90 13.56 -15.35
C VAL A 3 -14.39 13.44 -15.69
N PHE A 4 -15.27 13.97 -14.84
CA PHE A 4 -16.71 13.93 -15.11
C PHE A 4 -17.09 14.85 -16.28
N ALA A 5 -16.45 16.02 -16.37
CA ALA A 5 -16.60 16.91 -17.52
C ALA A 5 -16.08 16.26 -18.82
N LEU A 6 -15.01 15.46 -18.75
CA LEU A 6 -14.52 14.67 -19.88
C LEU A 6 -15.55 13.63 -20.31
N PHE A 7 -16.23 12.95 -19.38
CA PHE A 7 -17.28 11.99 -19.72
C PHE A 7 -18.51 12.65 -20.33
N ASP A 8 -18.88 13.84 -19.87
CA ASP A 8 -19.94 14.63 -20.50
C ASP A 8 -19.55 15.06 -21.92
N ALA A 9 -18.29 15.45 -22.13
CA ALA A 9 -17.76 15.82 -23.44
C ALA A 9 -17.67 14.63 -24.42
N VAL A 10 -17.25 13.46 -23.95
CA VAL A 10 -17.15 12.23 -24.77
C VAL A 10 -18.52 11.60 -25.02
N GLY A 11 -19.42 11.65 -24.04
CA GLY A 11 -20.77 11.06 -24.11
C GLY A 11 -21.84 11.99 -24.66
N GLY A 12 -21.50 13.23 -25.04
CA GLY A 12 -22.44 14.23 -25.57
C GLY A 12 -23.56 14.61 -24.59
N GLY A 13 -23.35 14.47 -23.28
CA GLY A 13 -24.38 14.64 -22.25
C GLY A 13 -25.48 13.56 -22.24
N GLY A 14 -25.31 12.47 -22.99
CA GLY A 14 -26.26 11.36 -23.06
C GLY A 14 -26.09 10.32 -21.95
N ILE A 15 -26.92 9.26 -22.00
CA ILE A 15 -26.94 8.13 -21.04
C ILE A 15 -25.55 7.49 -20.85
N PHE A 16 -24.73 7.47 -21.91
CA PHE A 16 -23.38 6.91 -21.87
C PHE A 16 -22.45 7.65 -20.89
N GLY A 17 -22.51 8.98 -20.83
CA GLY A 17 -21.72 9.79 -19.89
C GLY A 17 -22.11 9.56 -18.42
N GLN A 18 -23.41 9.37 -18.17
CA GLN A 18 -23.91 9.02 -16.84
C GLN A 18 -23.44 7.64 -16.38
N ILE A 19 -23.48 6.63 -17.26
CA ILE A 19 -22.98 5.27 -16.95
C ILE A 19 -21.48 5.32 -16.60
N LEU A 20 -20.67 6.04 -17.38
CA LEU A 20 -19.24 6.19 -17.11
C LEU A 20 -18.96 6.91 -15.79
N SER A 21 -19.76 7.93 -15.45
CA SER A 21 -19.64 8.66 -14.18
C SER A 21 -19.95 7.77 -12.97
N ILE A 22 -21.03 6.97 -13.05
CA ILE A 22 -21.42 6.02 -12.00
C ILE A 22 -20.37 4.92 -11.86
N ALA A 23 -19.92 4.33 -12.97
CA ALA A 23 -18.88 3.30 -12.98
C ALA A 23 -17.58 3.82 -12.35
N THR A 24 -17.16 5.03 -12.70
CA THR A 24 -15.96 5.66 -12.15
C THR A 24 -16.09 5.95 -10.66
N CYS A 25 -17.27 6.37 -10.20
CA CYS A 25 -17.53 6.55 -8.77
C CYS A 25 -17.35 5.24 -8.00
N LEU A 26 -17.93 4.14 -8.50
CA LEU A 26 -17.77 2.81 -7.90
C LEU A 26 -16.32 2.34 -7.90
N LEU A 27 -15.60 2.54 -9.01
CA LEU A 27 -14.18 2.20 -9.11
C LEU A 27 -13.33 3.00 -8.12
N LEU A 28 -13.59 4.29 -7.95
CA LEU A 28 -12.89 5.13 -6.97
C LEU A 28 -13.13 4.65 -5.54
N ILE A 29 -14.38 4.34 -5.18
CA ILE A 29 -14.71 3.84 -3.84
C ILE A 29 -14.00 2.50 -3.57
N THR A 30 -14.12 1.53 -4.49
CA THR A 30 -13.47 0.22 -4.33
C THR A 30 -11.95 0.32 -4.28
N TYR A 31 -11.36 1.17 -5.13
CA TYR A 31 -9.91 1.43 -5.11
C TYR A 31 -9.46 1.99 -3.76
N LEU A 32 -10.20 2.96 -3.20
CA LEU A 32 -9.88 3.56 -1.90
C LEU A 32 -9.99 2.54 -0.76
N VAL A 33 -11.05 1.72 -0.74
CA VAL A 33 -11.25 0.69 0.30
C VAL A 33 -10.14 -0.36 0.24
N THR A 34 -9.89 -0.95 -0.93
CA THR A 34 -8.87 -2.00 -1.09
C THR A 34 -7.46 -1.48 -0.82
N SER A 35 -7.15 -0.24 -1.22
CA SER A 35 -5.85 0.39 -0.93
C SER A 35 -5.66 0.64 0.57
N GLN A 36 -6.70 1.08 1.27
CA GLN A 36 -6.63 1.34 2.70
C GLN A 36 -6.50 0.06 3.52
N ASP A 37 -7.14 -1.03 3.09
CA ASP A 37 -7.01 -2.34 3.72
C ASP A 37 -5.57 -2.86 3.66
N GLY A 38 -4.88 -2.69 2.51
CA GLY A 38 -3.46 -3.00 2.36
C GLY A 38 -2.55 -2.13 3.24
N GLY A 39 -2.83 -0.82 3.32
CA GLY A 39 -2.05 0.12 4.14
C GLY A 39 -2.15 -0.17 5.64
N THR A 40 -3.35 -0.47 6.13
CA THR A 40 -3.56 -0.76 7.55
C THR A 40 -2.94 -2.10 7.95
N HIS A 41 -2.89 -3.08 7.05
CA HIS A 41 -2.20 -4.34 7.29
C HIS A 41 -0.69 -4.15 7.53
N VAL A 42 -0.02 -3.34 6.70
CA VAL A 42 1.40 -3.03 6.88
C VAL A 42 1.64 -2.29 8.20
N LEU A 43 0.78 -1.32 8.54
CA LEU A 43 0.90 -0.58 9.79
C LEU A 43 0.74 -1.49 11.02
N CYS A 44 -0.25 -2.39 11.00
CA CYS A 44 -0.45 -3.41 12.02
C CYS A 44 0.76 -4.36 12.16
N PHE A 45 1.36 -4.75 11.03
CA PHE A 45 2.55 -5.60 11.03
C PHE A 45 3.76 -4.92 11.70
N LEU A 46 3.94 -3.61 11.47
CA LEU A 46 5.00 -2.82 12.11
C LEU A 46 4.78 -2.68 13.63
N ASP A 47 3.53 -2.53 14.07
CA ASP A 47 3.19 -2.36 15.49
C ASP A 47 3.37 -3.68 16.28
N THR A 48 3.14 -4.82 15.63
CA THR A 48 3.14 -6.13 16.30
C THR A 48 4.49 -6.86 16.22
N LEU A 49 5.55 -6.24 15.66
CA LEU A 49 6.93 -6.75 15.63
C LEU A 49 7.09 -8.27 15.42
N SER A 50 6.30 -8.86 14.52
CA SER A 50 6.26 -10.31 14.19
C SER A 50 5.31 -11.21 14.99
N GLU A 51 4.31 -10.69 15.72
CA GLU A 51 3.22 -11.54 16.24
C GLU A 51 2.15 -11.78 15.17
N LYS A 52 1.75 -13.04 15.01
CA LYS A 52 1.01 -13.56 13.85
C LYS A 52 -0.45 -13.07 13.77
N ASP A 53 -0.98 -12.50 14.86
CA ASP A 53 -2.36 -12.04 14.98
C ASP A 53 -2.41 -10.64 15.59
N THR A 54 -2.35 -9.60 14.74
CA THR A 54 -2.65 -8.25 15.22
C THR A 54 -4.13 -8.14 15.56
N PRO A 55 -4.50 -7.73 16.79
CA PRO A 55 -5.90 -7.62 17.18
C PRO A 55 -6.66 -6.62 16.30
N ILE A 56 -7.87 -7.01 15.88
CA ILE A 56 -8.80 -6.21 15.07
C ILE A 56 -9.04 -4.79 15.63
N ARG A 57 -8.89 -4.64 16.96
CA ARG A 57 -9.06 -3.37 17.69
C ARG A 57 -7.99 -2.36 17.33
N THR A 58 -6.73 -2.77 17.24
CA THR A 58 -5.60 -1.90 16.86
C THR A 58 -5.76 -1.42 15.42
N ARG A 59 -6.22 -2.30 14.53
CA ARG A 59 -6.53 -1.97 13.13
C ARG A 59 -7.59 -0.87 13.03
N LEU A 60 -8.69 -1.00 13.79
CA LEU A 60 -9.78 -0.03 13.78
C LEU A 60 -9.34 1.33 14.34
N LEU A 61 -8.57 1.31 15.44
CA LEU A 61 -8.05 2.51 16.09
C LEU A 61 -7.18 3.32 15.12
N TRP A 62 -6.24 2.67 14.44
CA TRP A 62 -5.41 3.35 13.44
C TRP A 62 -6.21 3.93 12.28
N CYS A 63 -7.23 3.21 11.79
CA CYS A 63 -8.09 3.70 10.70
C CYS A 63 -8.86 4.98 11.10
N VAL A 64 -9.36 5.03 12.35
CA VAL A 64 -10.02 6.23 12.90
C VAL A 64 -9.05 7.40 13.01
N PHE A 65 -7.83 7.18 13.52
CA PHE A 65 -6.82 8.23 13.62
C PHE A 65 -6.43 8.80 12.26
N VAL A 66 -6.17 7.95 11.26
CA VAL A 66 -5.80 8.40 9.90
C VAL A 66 -6.94 9.21 9.25
N THR A 67 -8.19 8.76 9.42
CA THR A 67 -9.36 9.47 8.90
C THR A 67 -9.56 10.81 9.59
N ALA A 68 -9.39 10.87 10.91
CA ALA A 68 -9.52 12.10 11.70
C ALA A 68 -8.45 13.14 11.31
N ILE A 69 -7.19 12.71 11.16
CA ILE A 69 -6.10 13.58 10.70
C ILE A 69 -6.39 14.10 9.29
N SER A 70 -6.82 13.22 8.38
CA SER A 70 -7.13 13.61 7.00
C SER A 70 -8.26 14.63 6.91
N LEU A 71 -9.34 14.43 7.67
CA LEU A 71 -10.44 15.40 7.77
C LEU A 71 -9.99 16.73 8.37
N GLY A 72 -9.16 16.70 9.42
CA GLY A 72 -8.58 17.90 10.03
C GLY A 72 -7.73 18.72 9.07
N LEU A 73 -6.85 18.06 8.30
CA LEU A 73 -6.01 18.73 7.30
C LEU A 73 -6.84 19.33 6.16
N LEU A 74 -7.87 18.60 5.72
CA LEU A 74 -8.80 19.09 4.70
C LEU A 74 -9.53 20.36 5.17
N TYR A 75 -9.95 20.37 6.44
CA TYR A 75 -10.66 21.51 7.03
C TYR A 75 -9.78 22.77 7.14
N VAL A 76 -8.52 22.63 7.56
CA VAL A 76 -7.65 23.79 7.82
C VAL A 76 -7.08 24.42 6.54
N GLY A 77 -6.60 23.61 5.59
CA GLY A 77 -5.85 24.13 4.44
C GLY A 77 -6.18 23.45 3.12
N GLY A 78 -7.26 22.67 3.07
CA GLY A 78 -7.78 22.06 1.86
C GLY A 78 -6.75 21.15 1.16
N LEU A 79 -6.83 21.12 -0.17
CA LEU A 79 -5.98 20.25 -1.00
C LEU A 79 -4.48 20.56 -0.87
N LYS A 80 -4.12 21.85 -0.74
CA LYS A 80 -2.72 22.26 -0.62
C LYS A 80 -2.08 21.72 0.65
N ALA A 81 -2.80 21.74 1.78
CA ALA A 81 -2.30 21.22 3.04
C ALA A 81 -2.06 19.71 2.98
N ILE A 82 -3.01 18.96 2.41
CA ILE A 82 -2.86 17.50 2.23
C ILE A 82 -1.66 17.19 1.34
N GLN A 83 -1.50 17.90 0.22
CA GLN A 83 -0.38 17.68 -0.69
C GLN A 83 0.98 17.97 0.00
N ALA A 84 1.08 19.07 0.74
CA ALA A 84 2.29 19.41 1.49
C ALA A 84 2.65 18.36 2.55
N ALA A 85 1.65 17.87 3.29
CA ALA A 85 1.85 16.81 4.27
C ALA A 85 2.36 15.51 3.61
N VAL A 86 1.74 15.08 2.51
CA VAL A 86 2.17 13.89 1.77
C VAL A 86 3.60 14.05 1.23
N THR A 87 3.99 15.23 0.73
CA THR A 87 5.37 15.48 0.29
C THR A 87 6.35 15.41 1.45
N LEU A 88 6.01 16.00 2.60
CA LEU A 88 6.86 15.99 3.79
C LEU A 88 7.10 14.58 4.32
N PHE A 89 6.07 13.73 4.36
CA PHE A 89 6.18 12.34 4.79
C PHE A 89 6.78 11.40 3.72
N GLY A 90 6.54 11.68 2.43
CA GLY A 90 7.06 10.86 1.34
C GLY A 90 8.57 11.02 1.14
N PHE A 91 9.12 12.20 1.43
CA PHE A 91 10.54 12.49 1.28
C PHE A 91 11.47 11.60 2.15
N PRO A 92 11.26 11.40 3.46
CA PRO A 92 12.11 10.48 4.22
C PRO A 92 11.94 9.01 3.80
N ILE A 93 10.73 8.61 3.39
CA ILE A 93 10.47 7.23 2.94
C ILE A 93 11.25 6.92 1.66
N ILE A 94 11.38 7.85 0.71
CA ILE A 94 12.16 7.61 -0.52
C ILE A 94 13.65 7.40 -0.22
N VAL A 95 14.20 8.12 0.77
CA VAL A 95 15.59 7.94 1.22
C VAL A 95 15.76 6.56 1.83
N LEU A 96 14.84 6.15 2.72
CA LEU A 96 14.86 4.81 3.31
C LEU A 96 14.78 3.71 2.24
N LEU A 97 13.85 3.82 1.29
CA LEU A 97 13.69 2.86 0.19
C LEU A 97 14.94 2.77 -0.68
N THR A 98 15.64 3.89 -0.90
CA THR A 98 16.91 3.90 -1.64
C THR A 98 17.99 3.12 -0.90
N ILE A 99 18.10 3.31 0.42
CA ILE A 99 19.05 2.55 1.26
C ILE A 99 18.69 1.06 1.23
N MET A 100 17.41 0.72 1.37
CA MET A 100 16.94 -0.67 1.31
C MET A 100 17.24 -1.32 -0.03
N ALA A 101 17.05 -0.61 -1.15
CA ALA A 101 17.38 -1.12 -2.48
C ALA A 101 18.89 -1.42 -2.62
N VAL A 102 19.75 -0.54 -2.11
CA VAL A 102 21.21 -0.76 -2.10
C VAL A 102 21.59 -1.93 -1.20
N ALA A 103 20.99 -2.05 -0.02
CA ALA A 103 21.22 -3.16 0.90
C ALA A 103 20.79 -4.50 0.29
N LEU A 104 19.65 -4.54 -0.40
CA LEU A 104 19.15 -5.72 -1.10
C LEU A 104 20.09 -6.13 -2.24
N MET A 105 20.53 -5.17 -3.06
CA MET A 105 21.51 -5.41 -4.12
C MET A 105 22.83 -5.95 -3.55
N LYS A 106 23.27 -5.45 -2.40
CA LYS A 106 24.47 -5.95 -1.73
C LYS A 106 24.27 -7.37 -1.19
N ALA A 107 23.10 -7.66 -0.59
CA ALA A 107 22.75 -8.99 -0.09
C ALA A 107 22.75 -10.02 -1.24
N PHE A 108 22.10 -9.71 -2.36
CA PHE A 108 22.11 -10.57 -3.55
C PHE A 108 23.50 -10.78 -4.15
N ARG A 109 24.42 -9.82 -4.04
CA ARG A 109 25.81 -9.99 -4.48
C ARG A 109 26.68 -10.77 -3.50
N GLN A 110 26.24 -10.90 -2.25
CA GLN A 110 26.90 -11.69 -1.21
C GLN A 110 26.39 -13.13 -1.14
N GLU A 111 25.22 -13.42 -1.74
CA GLU A 111 24.75 -14.78 -1.96
C GLU A 111 25.62 -15.46 -3.01
N ASP A 112 26.50 -16.35 -2.55
CA ASP A 112 27.30 -17.21 -3.40
C ASP A 112 26.41 -18.38 -3.89
N ILE A 113 25.74 -18.17 -5.04
CA ILE A 113 24.83 -19.16 -5.65
C ILE A 113 25.53 -20.52 -5.85
N ALA A 114 26.87 -20.53 -5.95
CA ALA A 114 27.68 -21.72 -6.08
C ALA A 114 27.78 -22.58 -4.79
N ASN A 115 27.42 -22.05 -3.61
CA ASN A 115 27.50 -22.76 -2.32
C ASN A 115 26.13 -22.95 -1.65
N ILE A 116 25.05 -22.79 -2.40
CA ILE A 116 23.71 -23.15 -1.93
C ILE A 116 23.63 -24.69 -1.93
N ASN A 117 23.93 -25.30 -0.79
CA ASN A 117 23.67 -26.70 -0.54
C ASN A 117 22.15 -26.93 -0.45
N VAL A 118 21.49 -27.01 -1.61
CA VAL A 118 20.07 -27.37 -1.76
C VAL A 118 19.79 -28.84 -1.42
N VAL A 119 20.79 -29.61 -0.93
CA VAL A 119 20.60 -31.02 -0.56
C VAL A 119 19.48 -31.11 0.47
N PRO A 120 18.32 -31.67 0.09
CA PRO A 120 17.20 -31.82 1.01
C PRO A 120 17.63 -32.75 2.14
N LYS A 121 17.48 -32.30 3.39
CA LYS A 121 17.89 -33.05 4.59
C LYS A 121 17.27 -34.45 4.70
N HIS A 122 16.18 -34.71 3.96
CA HIS A 122 15.43 -35.96 3.92
C HIS A 122 15.93 -36.97 2.88
N LEU A 123 16.97 -36.66 2.11
CA LEU A 123 17.61 -37.59 1.17
C LEU A 123 18.90 -38.21 1.74
N LYS A 124 18.99 -38.34 3.07
CA LYS A 124 19.89 -39.33 3.68
C LYS A 124 19.11 -40.64 3.75
N ILE A 125 19.25 -41.46 2.71
CA ILE A 125 18.78 -42.84 2.74
C ILE A 125 19.70 -43.54 3.75
N GLU A 126 19.20 -43.73 4.97
CA GLU A 126 19.81 -44.63 5.93
C GLU A 126 19.81 -46.02 5.26
N PRO A 127 20.96 -46.70 5.10
CA PRO A 127 20.95 -48.05 4.55
C PRO A 127 20.18 -48.93 5.52
N GLU A 128 19.02 -49.44 5.08
CA GLU A 128 18.25 -50.43 5.83
C GLU A 128 19.14 -51.64 6.10
N ALA A 129 19.41 -51.86 7.40
CA ALA A 129 20.20 -52.96 7.93
C ALA A 129 19.38 -54.25 8.00
#